data_AF-A0A8J3D8R0-F1
#
_entry.id   AF-A0A8J3D8R0-F1
#
_cell.length_a   1.000
_cell.length_b   1.000
_cell.length_c   1.000
_cell.angle_alpha   90.00
_cell.angle_beta   90.00
_cell.angle_gamma   90.00
#
_symmetry.space_group_name_H-M   'P 1'
#
loop_
_entity.id
_entity.type
_entity.pdbx_description
1 polymer ?
#
loop_
_entity_poly.entity_id
_entity_poly.type
_entity_poly.pdbx_seq_one_letter_code
_entity_poly.pdbx_strand_id
1 'polypeptide(L)'
;MFGEWNDALHNDIMYFKRRVVDEFVAVGINQFILIGENVMDYHGAQDDYYAEWFEDIEDGWIAAVNFRDHIEREWQKFRLDYYLNFGGTLHLSNWRTLTPHIFYDLIKGLMVRRLT
;
A
#
# COMPACT_ATOMS: atom_id res chain seq x y z
N MET A 1 21.06 -2.43 -4.12
CA MET A 1 19.67 -2.44 -3.64
C MET A 1 19.59 -1.32 -2.63
N PHE A 2 19.02 -0.20 -3.04
CA PHE A 2 18.93 1.03 -2.24
C PHE A 2 17.46 1.50 -2.27
N GLY A 3 17.07 2.32 -1.31
CA GLY A 3 15.71 2.48 -0.79
C GLY A 3 14.59 2.97 -1.68
N GLU A 4 13.34 2.71 -1.25
CA GLU A 4 12.14 2.98 -2.06
C GLU A 4 11.26 4.12 -1.55
N TRP A 5 11.14 4.39 -0.24
CA TRP A 5 10.22 5.42 0.28
C TRP A 5 11.00 6.52 1.01
N ASN A 6 10.80 7.79 0.63
CA ASN A 6 11.43 9.00 1.20
C ASN A 6 12.97 9.09 1.13
N ASP A 7 13.69 7.99 1.07
CA ASP A 7 15.14 7.94 0.96
C ASP A 7 15.55 6.87 -0.06
N ALA A 8 16.44 7.26 -0.98
CA ALA A 8 17.01 6.38 -1.98
C ALA A 8 18.09 5.45 -1.40
N LEU A 9 18.42 5.50 -0.11
CA LEU A 9 19.54 4.77 0.50
C LEU A 9 19.13 3.50 1.28
N HIS A 10 17.92 3.41 1.83
CA HIS A 10 17.49 2.31 2.71
C HIS A 10 16.31 1.49 2.13
N ASN A 11 16.49 0.17 1.90
CA ASN A 11 15.42 -0.72 1.40
C ASN A 11 14.29 -0.91 2.42
N ASP A 12 13.51 0.14 2.63
CA ASP A 12 12.48 0.24 3.65
C ASP A 12 11.32 -0.71 3.39
N ILE A 13 11.01 -1.01 2.12
CA ILE A 13 9.95 -1.97 1.78
C ILE A 13 10.31 -3.38 2.23
N MET A 14 11.56 -3.83 2.03
CA MET A 14 12.01 -5.13 2.50
C MET A 14 11.87 -5.21 4.02
N TYR A 15 12.37 -4.21 4.74
CA TYR A 15 12.28 -4.21 6.21
C TYR A 15 10.83 -4.19 6.68
N PHE A 16 10.00 -3.35 6.07
CA PHE A 16 8.58 -3.26 6.38
C PHE A 16 7.87 -4.60 6.13
N LYS A 17 8.11 -5.25 4.99
CA LYS A 17 7.58 -6.58 4.69
C LYS A 17 8.02 -7.60 5.73
N ARG A 18 9.33 -7.78 5.89
CA ARG A 18 9.91 -8.83 6.75
C ARG A 18 9.67 -8.67 8.24
N ARG A 19 9.52 -7.44 8.74
CA ARG A 19 9.45 -7.16 10.18
C ARG A 19 8.06 -6.82 10.68
N VAL A 20 7.16 -6.43 9.78
CA VAL A 20 5.82 -5.96 10.17
C VAL A 20 4.75 -6.76 9.45
N VAL A 21 4.81 -6.82 8.12
CA VAL A 21 3.78 -7.49 7.33
C VAL A 21 3.78 -9.00 7.57
N ASP A 22 4.95 -9.65 7.54
CA ASP A 22 5.05 -11.11 7.72
C ASP A 22 4.43 -11.58 9.05
N GLU A 23 4.69 -10.83 10.13
CA GLU A 23 4.14 -11.12 11.46
C GLU A 23 2.61 -10.95 11.49
N PHE A 24 2.07 -9.97 10.75
CA PHE A 24 0.63 -9.75 10.65
C PHE A 24 -0.07 -10.79 9.79
N VAL A 25 0.53 -11.17 8.66
CA VAL A 25 0.03 -12.26 7.81
C VAL A 25 0.03 -13.58 8.59
N ALA A 26 1.08 -13.86 9.37
CA ALA A 26 1.18 -15.08 10.16
C ALA A 26 0.05 -15.25 11.20
N VAL A 27 -0.57 -14.16 11.64
CA VAL A 27 -1.75 -14.18 12.54
C VAL A 27 -3.09 -14.02 11.81
N GLY A 28 -3.08 -14.08 10.48
CA GLY A 28 -4.27 -14.09 9.63
C GLY A 28 -4.75 -12.72 9.16
N ILE A 29 -3.94 -11.65 9.28
CA ILE A 29 -4.28 -10.34 8.71
C ILE A 29 -3.94 -10.34 7.22
N ASN A 30 -4.94 -10.13 6.37
CA ASN A 30 -4.80 -10.10 4.92
C ASN A 30 -5.27 -8.79 4.26
N GLN A 31 -5.71 -7.81 5.05
CA GLN A 31 -6.22 -6.53 4.53
C GLN A 31 -5.43 -5.38 5.14
N PHE A 32 -4.82 -4.58 4.27
CA PHE A 32 -3.87 -3.56 4.67
C PHE A 32 -4.26 -2.21 4.09
N ILE A 33 -4.27 -1.18 4.95
CA ILE A 33 -4.46 0.21 4.56
C ILE A 33 -3.15 0.95 4.84
N LEU A 34 -2.47 1.39 3.79
CA LEU A 34 -1.27 2.21 3.84
C LEU A 34 -1.65 3.67 3.68
N ILE A 35 -1.26 4.51 4.65
CA ILE A 35 -1.54 5.95 4.61
C ILE A 35 -0.26 6.68 4.21
N GLY A 36 -0.23 7.21 2.99
CA GLY A 36 0.96 7.74 2.32
C GLY A 36 1.19 9.24 2.43
N GLU A 37 0.44 9.95 3.28
CA GLU A 37 0.47 11.42 3.32
C GLU A 37 1.85 12.03 3.65
N ASN A 38 2.68 11.25 4.37
CA ASN A 38 4.05 11.61 4.76
C ASN A 38 5.11 10.91 3.88
N VAL A 39 4.68 10.25 2.80
CA VAL A 39 5.57 9.74 1.77
C VAL A 39 5.70 10.81 0.70
N MET A 40 6.88 11.40 0.64
CA MET A 40 7.26 12.55 -0.17
C MET A 40 7.87 12.11 -1.50
N ASP A 41 8.65 11.03 -1.51
CA ASP A 41 9.36 10.54 -2.68
C ASP A 41 9.33 9.00 -2.76
N TYR A 42 9.40 8.49 -4.00
CA TYR A 42 9.49 7.07 -4.30
C TYR A 42 10.64 6.79 -5.27
N HIS A 43 11.47 5.82 -4.93
CA HIS A 43 12.64 5.41 -5.67
C HIS A 43 12.54 3.92 -5.99
N GLY A 44 11.71 3.57 -6.98
CA GLY A 44 11.44 2.17 -7.28
C GLY A 44 12.69 1.39 -7.71
N ALA A 45 12.83 0.20 -7.15
CA ALA A 45 13.72 -0.84 -7.65
C ALA A 45 12.89 -1.95 -8.31
N GLN A 46 13.53 -2.86 -9.04
CA GLN A 46 12.87 -4.09 -9.52
C GLN A 46 12.80 -5.11 -8.37
N ASP A 47 12.15 -4.72 -7.27
CA ASP A 47 12.14 -5.51 -6.05
C ASP A 47 10.79 -6.25 -5.91
N ASP A 48 10.86 -7.57 -5.71
CA ASP A 48 9.70 -8.47 -5.75
C ASP A 48 8.84 -8.45 -4.46
N TYR A 49 9.14 -7.59 -3.48
CA TYR A 49 8.47 -7.62 -2.17
C TYR A 49 6.98 -7.26 -2.21
N TYR A 50 6.55 -6.41 -3.15
CA TYR A 50 5.13 -6.12 -3.35
C TYR A 50 4.38 -7.32 -3.92
N ALA A 51 5.02 -8.05 -4.84
CA ALA A 51 4.46 -9.27 -5.41
C ALA A 51 4.34 -10.36 -4.34
N GLU A 52 5.41 -10.58 -3.58
CA GLU A 52 5.41 -11.54 -2.47
C GLU A 52 4.33 -11.21 -1.44
N TRP A 53 4.21 -9.93 -1.04
CA TRP A 53 3.16 -9.52 -0.13
C TRP A 53 1.76 -9.78 -0.71
N PHE A 54 1.53 -9.49 -1.98
CA PHE A 54 0.25 -9.76 -2.62
C PHE A 54 -0.07 -11.26 -2.68
N GLU A 55 0.91 -12.12 -2.96
CA GLU A 55 0.76 -13.58 -2.95
C GLU A 55 0.42 -14.11 -1.55
N ASP A 56 1.05 -13.57 -0.51
CA ASP A 56 0.88 -14.01 0.88
C ASP A 56 -0.52 -13.72 1.46
N ILE A 57 -1.25 -12.75 0.92
CA ILE A 57 -2.54 -12.30 1.47
C ILE A 57 -3.77 -12.92 0.77
N GLU A 58 -3.56 -13.76 -0.25
CA GLU A 58 -4.61 -14.49 -0.99
C GLU A 58 -5.78 -13.57 -1.43
N ASP A 59 -7.00 -13.79 -0.89
CA ASP A 59 -8.22 -12.98 -1.16
C ASP A 59 -8.21 -11.58 -0.49
N GLY A 60 -7.07 -11.22 0.09
CA GLY A 60 -6.81 -9.95 0.73
C GLY A 60 -6.64 -8.78 -0.23
N TRP A 61 -6.28 -7.62 0.32
CA TRP A 61 -5.96 -6.45 -0.49
C TRP A 61 -5.05 -5.48 0.25
N ILE A 62 -4.29 -4.70 -0.52
CA ILE A 62 -3.47 -3.60 -0.04
C ILE A 62 -4.01 -2.32 -0.67
N ALA A 63 -4.47 -1.38 0.16
CA ALA A 63 -4.97 -0.09 -0.27
C ALA A 63 -4.01 1.02 0.15
N ALA A 64 -3.46 1.74 -0.81
CA ALA A 64 -2.65 2.93 -0.62
C ALA A 64 -3.56 4.18 -0.68
N VAL A 65 -3.70 4.84 0.47
CA VAL A 65 -4.56 5.99 0.71
C VAL A 65 -3.70 7.23 0.83
N ASN A 66 -4.10 8.30 0.13
CA ASN A 66 -3.45 9.61 0.20
C ASN A 66 -1.95 9.64 -0.14
N PHE A 67 -1.51 8.82 -1.10
CA PHE A 67 -0.20 8.99 -1.71
C PHE A 67 -0.22 10.15 -2.71
N ARG A 68 0.95 10.75 -2.96
CA ARG A 68 1.08 11.89 -3.87
C ARG A 68 1.04 11.43 -5.32
N ASP A 69 0.42 12.22 -6.20
CA ASP A 69 0.27 11.87 -7.63
C ASP A 69 1.58 11.50 -8.31
N HIS A 70 2.70 12.12 -7.94
CA HIS A 70 4.00 11.78 -8.54
C HIS A 70 4.51 10.41 -8.11
N ILE A 71 4.22 9.96 -6.88
CA ILE A 71 4.54 8.60 -6.42
C ILE A 71 3.68 7.59 -7.19
N GLU A 72 2.38 7.84 -7.31
CA GLU A 72 1.47 6.95 -8.04
C GLU A 72 1.88 6.81 -9.52
N ARG A 73 2.37 7.89 -10.14
CA ARG A 73 2.93 7.83 -11.51
C ARG A 73 4.18 6.97 -11.59
N GLU A 74 5.06 7.01 -10.59
CA GLU A 74 6.20 6.08 -10.56
C GLU A 74 5.74 4.64 -10.38
N TRP A 75 4.82 4.39 -9.45
CA TRP A 75 4.24 3.06 -9.23
C TRP A 75 3.62 2.45 -10.50
N GLN A 76 2.95 3.26 -11.32
CA GLN A 76 2.45 2.82 -12.63
C GLN A 76 3.56 2.39 -13.59
N LYS A 77 4.72 3.07 -13.58
CA LYS A 77 5.88 2.67 -14.41
C LYS A 77 6.45 1.32 -13.96
N PHE A 78 6.44 1.06 -12.65
CA PHE A 78 6.87 -0.21 -12.05
C PHE A 78 5.75 -1.26 -11.98
N ARG A 79 4.56 -0.96 -12.51
CA ARG A 79 3.41 -1.86 -12.57
C ARG A 79 2.94 -2.35 -11.19
N LEU A 80 3.07 -1.52 -10.16
CA LEU A 80 2.61 -1.86 -8.82
C LEU A 80 1.08 -1.87 -8.68
N ASP A 81 0.35 -1.40 -9.68
CA ASP A 81 -1.12 -1.49 -9.76
C ASP A 81 -1.64 -2.94 -9.82
N TYR A 82 -0.77 -3.92 -10.12
CA TYR A 82 -1.09 -5.34 -9.97
C TYR A 82 -1.22 -5.80 -8.52
N TYR A 83 -0.52 -5.14 -7.60
CA TYR A 83 -0.37 -5.59 -6.21
C TYR A 83 -1.01 -4.61 -5.22
N LEU A 84 -1.05 -3.32 -5.58
CA LEU A 84 -1.51 -2.22 -4.74
C LEU A 84 -2.72 -1.54 -5.37
N ASN A 85 -3.73 -1.27 -4.56
CA ASN A 85 -4.84 -0.41 -4.93
C ASN A 85 -4.52 1.03 -4.53
N PHE A 86 -4.38 1.94 -5.50
CA PHE A 86 -4.14 3.37 -5.26
C PHE A 86 -4.96 4.25 -6.21
N GLY A 87 -4.83 5.57 -6.05
CA GLY A 87 -5.46 6.59 -6.89
C GLY A 87 -6.98 6.70 -6.77
N GLY A 88 -7.53 7.70 -7.46
CA GLY A 88 -8.98 7.92 -7.60
C GLY A 88 -9.69 8.11 -6.26
N THR A 89 -10.58 7.19 -5.91
CA THR A 89 -11.38 7.26 -4.66
C THR A 89 -10.57 7.06 -3.37
N LEU A 90 -9.28 6.74 -3.46
CA LEU A 90 -8.39 6.57 -2.32
C LEU A 90 -7.68 7.87 -1.89
N HIS A 91 -7.97 9.01 -2.54
CA HIS A 91 -7.65 10.33 -2.01
C HIS A 91 -8.79 10.82 -1.11
N LEU A 92 -8.60 10.69 0.20
CA LEU A 92 -9.58 10.99 1.24
C LEU A 92 -9.14 12.20 2.06
N SER A 93 -9.81 13.34 1.89
CA SER A 93 -9.49 14.59 2.59
C SER A 93 -9.79 14.56 4.10
N ASN A 94 -10.86 13.85 4.52
CA ASN A 94 -11.36 13.89 5.90
C ASN A 94 -11.18 12.56 6.66
N TRP A 95 -10.26 11.69 6.24
CA TRP A 95 -10.09 10.37 6.85
C TRP A 95 -9.82 10.42 8.36
N ARG A 96 -9.14 11.47 8.85
CA ARG A 96 -8.83 11.70 10.28
C ARG A 96 -10.06 11.91 11.17
N THR A 97 -11.19 12.32 10.60
CA THR A 97 -12.42 12.50 11.38
C THR A 97 -13.19 11.18 11.55
N LEU A 98 -12.76 10.11 10.87
CA LEU A 98 -13.38 8.81 10.94
C LEU A 98 -12.72 7.98 12.05
N THR A 99 -13.53 7.22 12.78
CA THR A 99 -12.99 6.20 13.69
C THR A 99 -12.37 5.06 12.88
N PRO A 100 -11.41 4.29 13.43
CA PRO A 100 -10.73 3.22 12.69
C PRO A 100 -11.67 2.22 12.01
N HIS A 101 -12.77 1.85 12.69
CA HIS A 101 -13.75 0.91 12.13
C HIS A 101 -14.50 1.50 10.93
N ILE A 102 -14.98 2.74 11.04
CA ILE A 102 -15.66 3.43 9.93
C ILE A 102 -14.71 3.65 8.75
N PHE A 103 -13.46 4.00 9.05
CA PHE A 103 -12.44 4.17 8.03
C PHE A 103 -12.15 2.86 7.29
N TYR A 104 -11.99 1.75 8.02
CA TYR A 104 -11.83 0.43 7.42
C TYR A 104 -13.02 0.03 6.53
N ASP A 105 -14.25 0.18 7.01
CA ASP A 105 -15.45 -0.18 6.24
C ASP A 105 -15.59 0.65 4.96
N LEU A 106 -15.24 1.94 5.03
CA LEU A 106 -15.17 2.81 3.86
C LEU A 106 -14.19 2.26 2.81
N ILE A 107 -12.94 1.97 3.22
CA ILE A 107 -11.93 1.46 2.29
C ILE A 107 -12.33 0.10 1.73
N LYS A 108 -12.82 -0.82 2.58
CA LYS A 108 -13.31 -2.13 2.16
C LYS A 108 -14.40 -2.02 1.09
N GLY A 109 -15.35 -1.11 1.26
CA GLY A 109 -16.39 -0.83 0.27
C GLY A 109 -15.85 -0.32 -1.07
N LEU A 110 -14.72 0.40 -1.07
CA LEU A 110 -14.04 0.82 -2.29
C LEU A 110 -13.31 -0.34 -2.99
N MET A 111 -12.79 -1.31 -2.25
CA MET A 111 -12.08 -2.47 -2.81
C MET A 111 -13.02 -3.44 -3.51
N VAL A 112 -14.18 -3.73 -2.91
CA VAL A 112 -15.20 -4.62 -3.51
C VAL A 112 -15.65 -4.10 -4.89
N ARG A 113 -15.75 -2.78 -5.06
CA ARG A 113 -16.17 -2.15 -6.33
C ARG A 113 -15.12 -2.19 -7.43
N ARG A 114 -13.85 -2.48 -7.12
CA ARG A 114 -12.77 -2.60 -8.12
C ARG A 114 -12.63 -4.02 -8.69
N LEU A 115 -13.21 -5.01 -8.01
CA LEU A 115 -13.19 -6.42 -8.42
C LEU A 115 -14.41 -6.84 -9.26
N THR A 116 -15.39 -5.94 -9.46
CA THR A 116 -16.61 -6.12 -10.27
C THR A 116 -16.68 -5.11 -11.40
#